data_AF-A0A1M5SAL7-F1
#
_entry.id   AF-A0A1M5SAL7-F1
#
_cell.length_a   1.000
_cell.length_b   1.000
_cell.length_c   1.000
_cell.angle_alpha   90.00
_cell.angle_beta   90.00
_cell.angle_gamma   90.00
#
_symmetry.space_group_name_H-M   'P 1'
#
loop_
_entity.id
_entity.type
_entity.pdbx_description
1 polymer ?
#
loop_
_entity_poly.entity_id
_entity_poly.type
_entity_poly.pdbx_seq_one_letter_code
_entity_poly.pdbx_strand_id
1 'polypeptide(L)'
;MITKKDIIDNELIKEIIAIRFDTLWRMLERDRMGFLPGVDDEGATGRFDNKGAIFIPGGLIYQDVDERFIRYEPYGSITGTEFRRKIRDAMRNDNATLLYPDGIATSVNLDSGFFSKAARRIFTYKKAAHRRSKKVGTGPVIEISSDDIIKSHCPTYMKPPYGARTRISSCISVGLIEPPMFFAYYKTELNFSIKQTERFTVDLDRTRDRVLSSDGNVLFPPYVVVCHDTRYKDNNYTGLTRILGIGRFGEFATFTFESVTKQLLGELKRRHITFSPDDIFAEVQDLPIIGVVRIYKQTNPGKRLLKYQLCIVSPKDDVGIDVQQVGTLARKHYQGKKTGKKTKSGDAAATT
;
A
#
# COMPACT_ATOMS: atom_id res chain seq x y z
N MET A 1 -0.62 -19.68 8.11
CA MET A 1 -1.50 -18.49 8.03
C MET A 1 -0.60 -17.29 8.22
N ILE A 2 -0.75 -16.24 7.40
CA ILE A 2 0.10 -15.05 7.46
C ILE A 2 -0.10 -14.36 8.80
N THR A 3 1.00 -14.02 9.46
CA THR A 3 1.04 -13.40 10.79
C THR A 3 1.38 -11.92 10.68
N LYS A 4 1.26 -11.21 11.81
CA LYS A 4 1.76 -9.83 11.96
C LYS A 4 3.23 -9.73 11.52
N LYS A 5 4.07 -10.65 12.00
CA LYS A 5 5.52 -10.65 11.77
C LYS A 5 5.85 -10.81 10.29
N ASP A 6 5.17 -11.69 9.57
CA ASP A 6 5.36 -11.87 8.12
C ASP A 6 5.09 -10.59 7.33
N ILE A 7 4.19 -9.73 7.83
CA ILE A 7 3.86 -8.45 7.20
C ILE A 7 4.87 -7.36 7.56
N ILE A 8 5.25 -7.22 8.83
CA ILE A 8 5.98 -6.02 9.30
C ILE A 8 7.48 -6.23 9.48
N ASP A 9 7.97 -7.47 9.58
CA ASP A 9 9.38 -7.74 9.86
C ASP A 9 10.24 -7.71 8.59
N ASN A 10 10.25 -6.53 7.94
CA ASN A 10 11.08 -6.22 6.78
C ASN A 10 11.33 -4.72 6.68
N GLU A 11 12.42 -4.34 6.01
CA GLU A 11 12.88 -2.96 5.92
C GLU A 11 11.90 -2.04 5.19
N LEU A 12 11.21 -2.54 4.15
CA LEU A 12 10.22 -1.78 3.38
C LEU A 12 9.06 -1.31 4.25
N ILE A 13 8.40 -2.23 4.96
CA ILE A 13 7.22 -1.90 5.78
C ILE A 13 7.64 -1.09 7.01
N LYS A 14 8.78 -1.39 7.65
CA LYS A 14 9.31 -0.59 8.76
C LYS A 14 9.56 0.86 8.35
N GLU A 15 10.17 1.07 7.19
CA GLU A 15 10.44 2.42 6.68
C GLU A 15 9.16 3.16 6.29
N ILE A 16 8.19 2.48 5.65
CA ILE A 16 6.87 3.06 5.37
C ILE A 16 6.19 3.50 6.67
N ILE A 17 6.21 2.68 7.72
CA ILE A 17 5.63 3.04 9.02
C ILE A 17 6.35 4.26 9.61
N ALA A 18 7.68 4.32 9.54
CA ALA A 18 8.45 5.47 10.01
C ALA A 18 8.12 6.77 9.26
N ILE A 19 7.98 6.70 7.93
CA ILE A 19 7.58 7.83 7.09
C ILE A 19 6.14 8.28 7.41
N ARG A 20 5.24 7.32 7.59
CA ARG A 20 3.84 7.60 7.96
C ARG A 20 3.75 8.14 9.38
N PHE A 21 4.66 7.78 10.27
CA PHE A 21 4.71 8.36 11.61
C PHE A 21 5.16 9.84 11.59
N ASP A 22 6.12 10.23 10.75
CA ASP A 22 6.40 11.66 10.50
C ASP A 22 5.16 12.39 9.95
N THR A 23 4.42 11.73 9.06
CA THR A 23 3.17 12.25 8.50
C THR A 23 2.09 12.43 9.57
N LEU A 24 1.99 11.49 10.53
CA LEU A 24 1.07 11.59 11.66
C LEU A 24 1.25 12.91 12.42
N TRP A 25 2.48 13.29 12.73
CA TRP A 25 2.76 14.56 13.43
C TRP A 25 2.30 15.80 12.65
N ARG A 26 2.44 15.80 11.32
CA ARG A 26 1.87 16.87 10.49
C ARG A 26 0.35 16.89 10.57
N MET A 27 -0.29 15.71 10.55
CA MET A 27 -1.75 15.60 10.62
C MET A 27 -2.29 16.03 11.98
N LEU A 28 -1.59 15.71 13.08
CA LEU A 28 -1.92 16.20 14.41
C LEU A 28 -1.86 17.72 14.51
N GLU A 29 -0.83 18.34 13.93
CA GLU A 29 -0.75 19.81 13.91
C GLU A 29 -1.87 20.43 13.06
N ARG A 30 -2.21 19.81 11.92
CA ARG A 30 -3.35 20.24 11.09
C ARG A 30 -4.68 20.12 11.83
N ASP A 31 -4.88 19.03 12.56
CA ASP A 31 -6.07 18.82 13.37
C ASP A 31 -6.20 19.89 14.45
N ARG A 32 -5.11 20.19 15.16
CA ARG A 32 -5.06 21.28 16.14
C ARG A 32 -5.41 22.64 15.55
N MET A 33 -5.10 22.87 14.27
CA MET A 33 -5.44 24.10 13.54
C MET A 33 -6.83 24.08 12.90
N GLY A 34 -7.60 22.99 13.00
CA GLY A 34 -8.91 22.86 12.35
C GLY A 34 -8.84 22.61 10.84
N PHE A 35 -7.70 22.12 10.33
CA PHE A 35 -7.46 21.85 8.90
C PHE A 35 -7.11 20.38 8.63
N LEU A 36 -7.62 19.45 9.45
CA LEU A 36 -7.46 18.02 9.17
C LEU A 36 -8.23 17.69 7.88
N PRO A 37 -7.59 17.08 6.85
CA PRO A 37 -8.29 16.70 5.62
C PRO A 37 -9.44 15.75 5.92
N GLY A 38 -10.54 15.86 5.15
CA GLY A 38 -11.65 14.92 5.22
C GLY A 38 -11.24 13.48 4.93
N VAL A 39 -12.14 12.53 5.22
CA VAL A 39 -11.84 11.09 5.06
C VAL A 39 -11.61 10.68 3.61
N ASP A 40 -12.23 11.38 2.67
CA ASP A 40 -12.12 11.14 1.22
C ASP A 40 -11.20 12.15 0.53
N ASP A 41 -10.65 13.12 1.27
CA ASP A 41 -9.76 14.14 0.73
C ASP A 41 -8.35 13.58 0.55
N GLU A 42 -7.72 13.92 -0.57
CA GLU A 42 -6.26 13.82 -0.71
C GLU A 42 -5.62 14.86 0.20
N GLY A 43 -4.75 14.42 1.12
CA GLY A 43 -4.13 15.37 2.04
C GLY A 43 -3.48 14.77 3.27
N ALA A 44 -3.64 13.47 3.50
CA ALA A 44 -2.99 12.72 4.56
C ALA A 44 -1.52 12.41 4.20
N THR A 45 -0.78 13.49 3.98
CA THR A 45 0.56 13.53 3.37
C THR A 45 1.55 14.19 4.31
N GLY A 46 2.83 13.85 4.22
CA GLY A 46 3.93 14.40 4.99
C GLY A 46 5.04 14.98 4.11
N ARG A 47 6.17 15.31 4.74
CA ARG A 47 7.39 15.74 4.01
C ARG A 47 7.91 14.67 3.05
N PHE A 48 7.79 13.41 3.45
CA PHE A 48 8.32 12.26 2.71
C PHE A 48 7.24 11.45 1.98
N ASP A 49 5.97 11.76 2.21
CA ASP A 49 4.81 11.02 1.70
C ASP A 49 3.81 12.02 1.14
N ASN A 50 4.05 12.51 -0.06
CA ASN A 50 3.42 13.73 -0.59
C ASN A 50 2.25 13.46 -1.56
N LYS A 51 2.24 12.31 -2.24
CA LYS A 51 1.29 11.99 -3.33
C LYS A 51 0.79 10.54 -3.31
N GLY A 52 1.12 9.79 -2.27
CA GLY A 52 0.96 8.34 -2.25
C GLY A 52 1.95 7.61 -3.17
N ALA A 53 2.26 6.36 -2.86
CA ALA A 53 3.26 5.56 -3.57
C ALA A 53 2.78 4.12 -3.77
N ILE A 54 3.30 3.44 -4.78
CA ILE A 54 3.07 2.00 -5.00
C ILE A 54 4.41 1.30 -5.20
N PHE A 55 4.67 0.29 -4.39
CA PHE A 55 5.85 -0.57 -4.45
C PHE A 55 5.45 -1.95 -4.98
N ILE A 56 6.18 -2.43 -5.99
CA ILE A 56 5.83 -3.66 -6.72
C ILE A 56 7.11 -4.49 -6.91
N PRO A 57 7.07 -5.81 -6.70
CA PRO A 57 8.15 -6.69 -7.12
C PRO A 57 8.39 -6.53 -8.63
N GLY A 58 9.59 -6.07 -9.00
CA GLY A 58 9.85 -5.51 -10.33
C GLY A 58 9.69 -6.50 -11.48
N GLY A 59 9.91 -7.80 -11.25
CA GLY A 59 9.72 -8.83 -12.25
C GLY A 59 8.25 -9.07 -12.69
N LEU A 60 7.27 -8.42 -12.06
CA LEU A 60 5.88 -8.42 -12.51
C LEU A 60 5.63 -7.45 -13.68
N ILE A 61 6.52 -6.50 -13.89
CA ILE A 61 6.34 -5.37 -14.81
C ILE A 61 7.41 -5.42 -15.88
N TYR A 62 6.97 -5.71 -17.10
CA TYR A 62 7.87 -5.86 -18.25
C TYR A 62 8.16 -4.54 -18.97
N GLN A 63 7.11 -3.74 -19.16
CA GLN A 63 7.14 -2.46 -19.86
C GLN A 63 6.26 -1.44 -19.13
N ASP A 64 6.55 -0.15 -19.33
CA ASP A 64 5.74 0.95 -18.83
C ASP A 64 4.53 1.23 -19.75
N VAL A 65 3.77 2.29 -19.43
CA VAL A 65 2.61 2.74 -20.22
C VAL A 65 2.97 3.15 -21.65
N ASP A 66 4.21 3.56 -21.89
CA ASP A 66 4.72 3.98 -23.21
C ASP A 66 5.31 2.79 -23.98
N GLU A 67 5.04 1.56 -23.52
CA GLU A 67 5.54 0.30 -24.07
C GLU A 67 7.07 0.19 -24.07
N ARG A 68 7.74 0.99 -23.22
CA ARG A 68 9.19 0.95 -23.08
C ARG A 68 9.59 -0.06 -22.03
N PHE A 69 10.64 -0.81 -22.31
CA PHE A 69 11.26 -1.70 -21.34
C PHE A 69 11.64 -0.95 -20.07
N ILE A 70 11.31 -1.54 -18.93
CA ILE A 70 11.77 -1.02 -17.66
C ILE A 70 13.29 -1.10 -17.60
N ARG A 71 13.91 0.06 -17.45
CA ARG A 71 15.33 0.18 -17.09
C ARG A 71 15.40 0.55 -15.62
N TYR A 72 16.29 -0.11 -14.91
CA TYR A 72 16.58 0.20 -13.51
C TYR A 72 18.09 0.25 -13.31
N GLU A 73 18.51 0.98 -12.29
CA GLU A 73 19.91 1.07 -11.92
C GLU A 73 20.23 -0.07 -10.94
N PRO A 74 21.05 -1.07 -11.35
CA PRO A 74 21.52 -2.09 -10.42
C PRO A 74 22.58 -1.47 -9.51
N TYR A 75 22.43 -1.67 -8.21
CA TYR A 75 23.39 -1.25 -7.19
C TYR A 75 23.99 -2.45 -6.43
N GLY A 76 23.68 -3.67 -6.85
CA GLY A 76 24.21 -4.88 -6.25
C GLY A 76 23.66 -5.12 -4.84
N SER A 77 24.49 -5.67 -3.95
CA SER A 77 24.09 -5.92 -2.56
C SER A 77 24.00 -4.60 -1.78
N ILE A 78 22.87 -4.38 -1.11
CA ILE A 78 22.56 -3.15 -0.37
C ILE A 78 22.30 -3.48 1.10
N THR A 79 22.69 -2.59 2.00
CA THR A 79 22.36 -2.69 3.42
C THR A 79 20.90 -2.30 3.67
N GLY A 80 20.32 -2.74 4.80
CA GLY A 80 18.99 -2.29 5.21
C GLY A 80 18.87 -0.75 5.25
N THR A 81 19.86 -0.07 5.84
CA THR A 81 19.89 1.39 5.96
C THR A 81 19.85 2.11 4.61
N GLU A 82 20.67 1.67 3.65
CA GLU A 82 20.73 2.30 2.33
C GLU A 82 19.45 2.01 1.52
N PHE A 83 18.86 0.82 1.70
CA PHE A 83 17.55 0.51 1.14
C PHE A 83 16.45 1.43 1.70
N ARG A 84 16.38 1.61 3.03
CA ARG A 84 15.41 2.54 3.66
C ARG A 84 15.54 3.96 3.10
N ARG A 85 16.77 4.45 2.91
CA ARG A 85 17.01 5.76 2.29
C ARG A 85 16.39 5.86 0.88
N LYS A 86 16.59 4.84 0.04
CA LYS A 86 16.00 4.78 -1.31
C LYS A 86 14.46 4.72 -1.27
N ILE A 87 13.87 3.96 -0.34
CA ILE A 87 12.41 3.94 -0.14
C ILE A 87 11.89 5.32 0.25
N ARG A 88 12.58 6.03 1.14
CA ARG A 88 12.23 7.39 1.55
C ARG A 88 12.26 8.39 0.41
N ASP A 89 13.23 8.27 -0.50
CA ASP A 89 13.31 9.10 -1.69
C ASP A 89 12.18 8.74 -2.68
N ALA A 90 11.89 7.46 -2.84
CA ALA A 90 10.84 6.95 -3.74
C ALA A 90 9.40 7.33 -3.31
N MET A 91 9.13 7.41 -2.00
CA MET A 91 7.81 7.80 -1.45
C MET A 91 7.35 9.21 -1.87
N ARG A 92 8.23 10.02 -2.47
CA ARG A 92 7.92 11.37 -2.97
C ARG A 92 7.35 11.38 -4.39
N ASN A 93 7.37 10.25 -5.08
CA ASN A 93 6.88 10.11 -6.44
C ASN A 93 5.45 9.56 -6.43
N ASP A 94 4.60 10.06 -7.32
CA ASP A 94 3.22 9.58 -7.53
C ASP A 94 3.14 8.26 -8.30
N ASN A 95 4.23 7.91 -8.97
CA ASN A 95 4.37 6.75 -9.84
C ASN A 95 4.81 5.48 -9.10
N ALA A 96 4.85 4.37 -9.83
CA ALA A 96 5.28 3.10 -9.27
C ALA A 96 6.79 3.05 -9.04
N THR A 97 7.15 2.38 -7.94
CA THR A 97 8.51 1.99 -7.63
C THR A 97 8.61 0.47 -7.73
N LEU A 98 9.48 0.01 -8.62
CA LEU A 98 9.71 -1.40 -8.86
C LEU A 98 10.93 -1.86 -8.06
N LEU A 99 10.74 -2.90 -7.27
CA LEU A 99 11.74 -3.45 -6.36
C LEU A 99 12.37 -4.71 -6.98
N TYR A 100 13.66 -4.66 -7.26
CA TYR A 100 14.46 -5.78 -7.73
C TYR A 100 15.43 -6.23 -6.63
N PRO A 101 15.90 -7.49 -6.66
CA PRO A 101 16.87 -7.98 -5.69
C PRO A 101 18.18 -7.16 -5.65
N ASP A 102 18.55 -6.57 -6.78
CA ASP A 102 19.80 -5.85 -7.00
C ASP A 102 19.60 -4.37 -7.38
N GLY A 103 18.36 -3.86 -7.33
CA GLY A 103 18.04 -2.57 -7.94
C GLY A 103 16.64 -2.04 -7.61
N ILE A 104 16.40 -0.76 -7.90
CA ILE A 104 15.08 -0.12 -7.82
C ILE A 104 14.87 0.70 -9.11
N ALA A 105 13.69 0.57 -9.72
CA ALA A 105 13.22 1.52 -10.72
C ALA A 105 12.22 2.46 -10.05
N THR A 106 12.46 3.77 -10.08
CA THR A 106 11.50 4.76 -9.59
C THR A 106 10.75 5.39 -10.76
N SER A 107 9.63 6.03 -10.46
CA SER A 107 8.88 6.84 -11.41
C SER A 107 8.34 6.08 -12.63
N VAL A 108 7.93 4.82 -12.43
CA VAL A 108 7.37 3.99 -13.51
C VAL A 108 5.87 4.26 -13.68
N ASN A 109 5.50 4.65 -14.90
CA ASN A 109 4.09 4.80 -15.30
C ASN A 109 3.50 3.43 -15.66
N LEU A 110 2.34 3.10 -15.08
CA LEU A 110 1.69 1.80 -15.26
C LEU A 110 0.38 1.93 -16.03
N ASP A 111 0.17 1.04 -17.01
CA ASP A 111 -1.11 0.95 -17.72
C ASP A 111 -2.15 0.18 -16.89
N SER A 112 -3.06 0.93 -16.25
CA SER A 112 -4.19 0.34 -15.53
C SER A 112 -5.08 -0.56 -16.39
N GLY A 113 -5.21 -0.27 -17.69
CA GLY A 113 -6.02 -1.04 -18.64
C GLY A 113 -5.45 -2.44 -18.87
N PHE A 114 -4.15 -2.53 -19.18
CA PHE A 114 -3.43 -3.79 -19.34
C PHE A 114 -3.60 -4.71 -18.13
N PHE A 115 -3.33 -4.22 -16.91
CA PHE A 115 -3.43 -5.05 -15.70
C PHE A 115 -4.87 -5.47 -15.39
N SER A 116 -5.84 -4.60 -15.61
CA SER A 116 -7.26 -4.93 -15.43
C SER A 116 -7.70 -6.04 -16.38
N LYS A 117 -7.27 -5.97 -17.65
CA LYS A 117 -7.54 -6.99 -18.68
C LYS A 117 -6.86 -8.31 -18.33
N ALA A 118 -5.60 -8.27 -17.89
CA ALA A 118 -4.85 -9.44 -17.44
C ALA A 118 -5.58 -10.18 -16.30
N ALA A 119 -5.88 -9.46 -15.22
CA ALA A 119 -6.54 -10.00 -14.04
C ALA A 119 -7.90 -10.63 -14.38
N ARG A 120 -8.73 -9.95 -15.19
CA ARG A 120 -10.03 -10.47 -15.65
C ARG A 120 -9.87 -11.77 -16.45
N ARG A 121 -8.95 -11.81 -17.42
CA ARG A 121 -8.77 -13.01 -18.26
C ARG A 121 -8.31 -14.20 -17.42
N ILE A 122 -7.35 -14.01 -16.52
CA ILE A 122 -6.84 -15.06 -15.63
C ILE A 122 -7.97 -15.69 -14.83
N PHE A 123 -8.81 -14.89 -14.16
CA PHE A 123 -9.90 -15.44 -13.35
C PHE A 123 -11.07 -15.99 -14.17
N THR A 124 -11.31 -15.46 -15.36
CA THR A 124 -12.29 -16.03 -16.31
C THR A 124 -11.87 -17.44 -16.72
N TYR A 125 -10.60 -17.63 -17.10
CA TYR A 125 -10.07 -18.96 -17.45
C TYR A 125 -10.05 -19.91 -16.26
N LYS A 126 -9.62 -19.45 -15.08
CA LYS A 126 -9.60 -20.28 -13.87
C LYS A 126 -11.01 -20.78 -13.52
N LYS A 127 -12.02 -19.92 -13.62
CA LYS A 127 -13.42 -20.30 -13.41
C LYS A 127 -13.92 -21.31 -14.46
N ALA A 128 -13.59 -21.10 -15.73
CA ALA A 128 -13.95 -22.03 -16.80
C ALA A 128 -13.31 -23.41 -16.60
N ALA A 129 -12.04 -23.46 -16.20
CA ALA A 129 -11.33 -24.71 -15.91
C ALA A 129 -11.95 -25.47 -14.72
N HIS A 130 -12.37 -24.78 -13.66
CA HIS A 130 -13.02 -25.41 -12.49
C HIS A 130 -14.45 -25.90 -12.78
N ARG A 131 -15.13 -25.37 -13.79
CA ARG A 131 -16.46 -25.83 -14.23
C ARG A 131 -16.44 -27.11 -15.08
N ARG A 132 -15.27 -27.71 -15.31
CA ARG A 132 -15.15 -28.98 -16.07
C ARG A 132 -15.77 -30.20 -15.35
N SER A 133 -16.25 -30.07 -14.11
CA SER A 133 -17.31 -30.94 -13.60
C SER A 133 -18.65 -30.51 -14.21
N LYS A 134 -19.09 -31.23 -15.25
CA LYS A 134 -20.33 -30.98 -16.00
C LYS A 134 -21.57 -30.89 -15.09
N LYS A 135 -21.89 -29.72 -14.58
CA LYS A 135 -23.27 -29.34 -14.25
C LYS A 135 -23.61 -28.13 -15.08
N VAL A 136 -24.29 -28.38 -16.20
CA VAL A 136 -24.88 -27.34 -17.05
C VAL A 136 -26.02 -26.73 -16.25
N GLY A 137 -25.70 -25.75 -15.41
CA GLY A 137 -26.71 -24.89 -14.80
C GLY A 137 -27.11 -23.81 -15.81
N THR A 138 -28.40 -23.59 -15.99
CA THR A 138 -29.04 -22.56 -16.84
C THR A 138 -28.88 -21.13 -16.32
N GLY A 139 -27.89 -20.87 -15.46
CA GLY A 139 -27.61 -19.54 -14.93
C GLY A 139 -26.66 -18.75 -15.82
N PRO A 140 -26.82 -17.42 -15.95
CA PRO A 140 -25.90 -16.59 -16.71
C PRO A 140 -24.46 -16.81 -16.23
N VAL A 141 -23.52 -16.90 -17.18
CA VAL A 141 -22.10 -16.94 -16.87
C VAL A 141 -21.76 -15.60 -16.23
N ILE A 142 -21.68 -15.54 -14.90
CA ILE A 142 -21.23 -14.34 -14.20
C ILE A 142 -19.81 -14.04 -14.70
N GLU A 143 -19.68 -13.02 -15.55
CA GLU A 143 -18.40 -12.47 -15.97
C GLU A 143 -17.76 -11.79 -14.75
N ILE A 144 -16.49 -12.08 -14.48
CA ILE A 144 -15.77 -11.43 -13.38
C ILE A 144 -15.25 -10.11 -13.92
N SER A 145 -15.76 -8.99 -13.42
CA SER A 145 -15.25 -7.67 -13.79
C SER A 145 -13.93 -7.34 -13.06
N SER A 146 -13.21 -6.32 -13.53
CA SER A 146 -12.08 -5.77 -12.77
C SER A 146 -12.54 -5.23 -11.42
N ASP A 147 -13.73 -4.63 -11.36
CA ASP A 147 -14.30 -4.08 -10.12
C ASP A 147 -14.59 -5.16 -9.09
N ASP A 148 -14.99 -6.36 -9.53
CA ASP A 148 -15.14 -7.51 -8.65
C ASP A 148 -13.81 -7.93 -8.00
N ILE A 149 -12.73 -7.89 -8.78
CA ILE A 149 -11.37 -8.20 -8.32
C ILE A 149 -10.89 -7.12 -7.34
N ILE A 150 -11.05 -5.85 -7.70
CA ILE A 150 -10.66 -4.71 -6.88
C ILE A 150 -11.41 -4.75 -5.56
N LYS A 151 -12.74 -4.88 -5.61
CA LYS A 151 -13.62 -4.96 -4.45
C LYS A 151 -13.19 -6.06 -3.47
N SER A 152 -12.75 -7.21 -3.96
CA SER A 152 -12.27 -8.32 -3.13
C SER A 152 -10.96 -8.06 -2.40
N HIS A 153 -10.15 -7.10 -2.86
CA HIS A 153 -8.87 -6.72 -2.27
C HIS A 153 -8.94 -5.41 -1.48
N CYS A 154 -10.16 -4.94 -1.18
CA CYS A 154 -10.40 -3.66 -0.52
C CYS A 154 -11.14 -3.85 0.80
N PRO A 155 -10.81 -3.06 1.84
CA PRO A 155 -11.59 -3.04 3.07
C PRO A 155 -13.00 -2.52 2.81
N THR A 156 -13.93 -2.85 3.70
CA THR A 156 -15.36 -2.52 3.51
C THR A 156 -15.69 -1.04 3.54
N TYR A 157 -14.84 -0.22 4.17
CA TYR A 157 -15.01 1.23 4.21
C TYR A 157 -14.56 1.93 2.91
N MET A 158 -13.73 1.29 2.07
CA MET A 158 -13.32 1.87 0.79
C MET A 158 -14.36 1.54 -0.29
N LYS A 159 -15.15 2.54 -0.68
CA LYS A 159 -16.26 2.39 -1.65
C LYS A 159 -15.82 2.78 -3.07
N PRO A 160 -16.45 2.24 -4.13
CA PRO A 160 -16.27 2.76 -5.48
C PRO A 160 -16.81 4.20 -5.60
N PRO A 161 -16.32 5.00 -6.57
CA PRO A 161 -15.33 4.64 -7.59
C PRO A 161 -13.91 4.47 -7.04
N TYR A 162 -13.15 3.53 -7.61
CA TYR A 162 -11.79 3.24 -7.16
C TYR A 162 -10.75 4.07 -7.93
N GLY A 163 -9.90 4.78 -7.20
CA GLY A 163 -8.77 5.53 -7.78
C GLY A 163 -7.78 4.62 -8.55
N ALA A 164 -6.97 5.21 -9.43
CA ALA A 164 -6.04 4.47 -10.30
C ALA A 164 -5.09 3.55 -9.52
N ARG A 165 -4.48 4.02 -8.43
CA ARG A 165 -3.59 3.23 -7.58
C ARG A 165 -4.26 1.95 -7.06
N THR A 166 -5.49 2.09 -6.56
CA THR A 166 -6.31 0.95 -6.08
C THR A 166 -6.57 -0.07 -7.17
N ARG A 167 -6.92 0.40 -8.37
CA ARG A 167 -7.21 -0.46 -9.53
C ARG A 167 -5.97 -1.23 -9.96
N ILE A 168 -4.89 -0.50 -10.22
CA ILE A 168 -3.60 -1.03 -10.64
C ILE A 168 -3.10 -2.06 -9.64
N SER A 169 -3.01 -1.71 -8.36
CA SER A 169 -2.41 -2.57 -7.34
C SER A 169 -3.18 -3.88 -7.14
N SER A 170 -4.52 -3.82 -7.12
CA SER A 170 -5.38 -5.00 -6.95
C SER A 170 -5.32 -5.94 -8.15
N CYS A 171 -5.13 -5.41 -9.35
CA CYS A 171 -4.98 -6.22 -10.55
C CYS A 171 -3.55 -6.78 -10.68
N ILE A 172 -2.51 -6.02 -10.35
CA ILE A 172 -1.12 -6.50 -10.36
C ILE A 172 -0.89 -7.59 -9.33
N SER A 173 -1.52 -7.52 -8.15
CA SER A 173 -1.38 -8.58 -7.15
C SER A 173 -1.82 -9.97 -7.65
N VAL A 174 -2.64 -10.03 -8.71
CA VAL A 174 -2.97 -11.29 -9.38
C VAL A 174 -1.74 -11.98 -9.96
N GLY A 175 -0.73 -11.22 -10.40
CA GLY A 175 0.54 -11.76 -10.88
C GLY A 175 1.33 -12.49 -9.79
N LEU A 176 1.17 -12.09 -8.53
CA LEU A 176 1.75 -12.80 -7.37
C LEU A 176 0.93 -14.03 -6.97
N ILE A 177 -0.39 -13.97 -7.16
CA ILE A 177 -1.33 -15.04 -6.77
C ILE A 177 -1.37 -16.17 -7.81
N GLU A 178 -1.30 -15.82 -9.10
CA GLU A 178 -1.37 -16.75 -10.24
C GLU A 178 -0.19 -16.55 -11.23
N PRO A 179 1.08 -16.68 -10.81
CA PRO A 179 2.23 -16.36 -11.67
C PRO A 179 2.23 -17.08 -13.04
N PRO A 180 1.94 -18.40 -13.15
CA PRO A 180 1.96 -19.08 -14.44
C PRO A 180 0.93 -18.54 -15.44
N MET A 181 -0.27 -18.16 -14.95
CA MET A 181 -1.32 -17.60 -15.80
C MET A 181 -0.99 -16.16 -16.20
N PHE A 182 -0.35 -15.41 -15.30
CA PHE A 182 0.16 -14.07 -15.58
C PHE A 182 1.26 -14.10 -16.65
N PHE A 183 2.20 -15.03 -16.52
CA PHE A 183 3.22 -15.30 -17.53
C PHE A 183 2.60 -15.63 -18.90
N ALA A 184 1.65 -16.57 -18.95
CA ALA A 184 1.00 -16.96 -20.19
C ALA A 184 0.26 -15.79 -20.86
N TYR A 185 -0.38 -14.92 -20.06
CA TYR A 185 -1.01 -13.69 -20.57
C TYR A 185 0.01 -12.75 -21.19
N TYR A 186 1.11 -12.45 -20.49
CA TYR A 186 2.19 -11.59 -21.00
C TYR A 186 2.80 -12.12 -22.29
N LYS A 187 3.17 -13.40 -22.30
CA LYS A 187 3.76 -14.05 -23.48
C LYS A 187 2.88 -13.91 -24.72
N THR A 188 1.56 -14.02 -24.53
CA THR A 188 0.58 -13.91 -25.62
C THR A 188 0.34 -12.46 -26.04
N GLU A 189 0.06 -11.57 -25.10
CA GLU A 189 -0.30 -10.18 -25.43
C GLU A 189 0.89 -9.37 -25.97
N LEU A 190 2.10 -9.67 -25.52
CA LEU A 190 3.32 -8.96 -25.94
C LEU A 190 4.14 -9.72 -26.99
N ASN A 191 3.62 -10.85 -27.49
CA ASN A 191 4.27 -11.69 -28.52
C ASN A 191 5.77 -11.95 -28.23
N PHE A 192 6.09 -12.44 -27.03
CA PHE A 192 7.48 -12.61 -26.63
C PHE A 192 8.26 -13.55 -27.56
N SER A 193 9.45 -13.10 -27.96
CA SER A 193 10.49 -13.99 -28.50
C SER A 193 10.99 -14.99 -27.44
N ILE A 194 11.78 -15.97 -27.87
CA ILE A 194 12.40 -16.98 -26.98
C ILE A 194 13.24 -16.29 -25.90
N LYS A 195 14.11 -15.35 -26.27
CA LYS A 195 14.96 -14.61 -25.33
C LYS A 195 14.15 -13.79 -24.31
N GLN A 196 13.06 -13.16 -24.77
CA GLN A 196 12.18 -12.39 -23.89
C GLN A 196 11.42 -13.29 -22.93
N THR A 197 10.99 -14.46 -23.40
CA THR A 197 10.35 -15.51 -22.59
C THR A 197 11.28 -15.98 -21.48
N GLU A 198 12.53 -16.32 -21.80
CA GLU A 198 13.54 -16.76 -20.83
C GLU A 198 13.79 -15.68 -19.77
N ARG A 199 14.05 -14.45 -20.22
CA ARG A 199 14.28 -13.31 -19.31
C ARG A 199 13.10 -13.06 -18.39
N PHE A 200 11.88 -13.00 -18.93
CA PHE A 200 10.70 -12.70 -18.12
C PHE A 200 10.36 -13.83 -17.15
N THR A 201 10.62 -15.09 -17.52
CA THR A 201 10.49 -16.23 -16.58
C THR A 201 11.39 -16.04 -15.38
N VAL A 202 12.68 -15.72 -15.61
CA VAL A 202 13.66 -15.50 -14.54
C VAL A 202 13.24 -14.32 -13.66
N ASP A 203 12.83 -13.21 -14.27
CA ASP A 203 12.39 -12.02 -13.53
C ASP A 203 11.14 -12.31 -12.70
N LEU A 204 10.16 -13.03 -13.26
CA LEU A 204 8.93 -13.40 -12.57
C LEU A 204 9.19 -14.35 -11.41
N ASP A 205 10.06 -15.35 -11.58
CA ASP A 205 10.40 -16.28 -10.49
C ASP A 205 11.06 -15.57 -9.32
N ARG A 206 11.95 -14.60 -9.59
CA ARG A 206 12.57 -13.75 -8.56
C ARG A 206 11.56 -12.92 -7.76
N THR A 207 10.38 -12.65 -8.31
CA THR A 207 9.34 -11.89 -7.57
C THR A 207 8.70 -12.68 -6.44
N ARG A 208 8.99 -13.98 -6.31
CA ARG A 208 8.35 -14.87 -5.34
C ARG A 208 9.17 -15.05 -4.07
N ASP A 209 10.44 -14.67 -4.11
CA ASP A 209 11.37 -14.80 -3.00
C ASP A 209 11.42 -13.52 -2.19
N ARG A 210 11.70 -13.67 -0.88
CA ARG A 210 12.09 -12.52 -0.06
C ARG A 210 13.50 -12.09 -0.45
N VAL A 211 13.70 -10.79 -0.55
CA VAL A 211 15.02 -10.22 -0.83
C VAL A 211 15.73 -9.92 0.48
N LEU A 212 16.97 -10.37 0.61
CA LEU A 212 17.83 -10.10 1.76
C LEU A 212 18.84 -9.00 1.43
N SER A 213 19.20 -8.25 2.46
CA SER A 213 20.26 -7.27 2.43
C SER A 213 21.63 -7.92 2.58
N SER A 214 22.69 -7.15 2.37
CA SER A 214 24.07 -7.59 2.63
C SER A 214 24.31 -8.01 4.09
N ASP A 215 23.55 -7.43 5.03
CA ASP A 215 23.57 -7.69 6.47
C ASP A 215 22.55 -8.77 6.91
N GLY A 216 21.90 -9.46 5.97
CA GLY A 216 21.00 -10.59 6.25
C GLY A 216 19.58 -10.20 6.67
N ASN A 217 19.26 -8.91 6.70
CA ASN A 217 17.92 -8.41 6.97
C ASN A 217 17.00 -8.59 5.77
N VAL A 218 15.70 -8.80 6.00
CA VAL A 218 14.72 -8.89 4.91
C VAL A 218 14.42 -7.48 4.39
N LEU A 219 14.83 -7.17 3.16
CA LEU A 219 14.54 -5.88 2.53
C LEU A 219 13.05 -5.75 2.24
N PHE A 220 12.51 -6.70 1.48
CA PHE A 220 11.09 -6.76 1.17
C PHE A 220 10.62 -8.19 0.87
N PRO A 221 9.40 -8.54 1.28
CA PRO A 221 8.69 -9.74 0.85
C PRO A 221 8.06 -9.54 -0.55
N PRO A 222 7.56 -10.62 -1.19
CA PRO A 222 6.93 -10.58 -2.51
C PRO A 222 5.52 -9.97 -2.48
N TYR A 223 5.38 -8.73 -2.00
CA TYR A 223 4.10 -8.05 -1.83
C TYR A 223 4.01 -6.79 -2.68
N VAL A 224 2.80 -6.48 -3.16
CA VAL A 224 2.49 -5.14 -3.68
C VAL A 224 2.04 -4.27 -2.51
N VAL A 225 2.77 -3.18 -2.25
CA VAL A 225 2.47 -2.26 -1.15
C VAL A 225 2.00 -0.92 -1.72
N VAL A 226 0.85 -0.44 -1.26
CA VAL A 226 0.23 0.79 -1.72
C VAL A 226 0.05 1.73 -0.55
N CYS A 227 0.60 2.91 -0.68
CA CYS A 227 0.60 3.98 0.29
C CYS A 227 -0.37 5.06 -0.21
N HIS A 228 -1.57 5.14 0.37
CA HIS A 228 -2.58 6.12 -0.03
C HIS A 228 -2.32 7.48 0.62
N ASP A 229 -2.89 8.54 0.08
CA ASP A 229 -2.90 9.93 0.59
C ASP A 229 -4.25 10.32 1.20
N THR A 230 -5.17 9.36 1.29
CA THR A 230 -6.54 9.48 1.81
C THR A 230 -6.72 8.61 3.06
N ARG A 231 -7.46 9.13 4.05
CA ARG A 231 -7.63 8.51 5.38
C ARG A 231 -8.64 7.36 5.37
N TYR A 232 -9.70 7.48 4.58
CA TYR A 232 -10.85 6.56 4.44
C TYR A 232 -11.65 6.24 5.73
N LYS A 233 -11.24 6.73 6.89
CA LYS A 233 -11.90 6.54 8.19
C LYS A 233 -11.66 7.76 9.08
N ASP A 234 -12.69 8.14 9.85
CA ASP A 234 -12.62 9.30 10.75
C ASP A 234 -11.57 9.15 11.84
N ASN A 235 -11.41 7.94 12.36
CA ASN A 235 -10.46 7.67 13.43
C ASN A 235 -9.04 7.38 12.93
N ASN A 236 -8.80 7.37 11.61
CA ASN A 236 -7.47 7.23 11.02
C ASN A 236 -6.86 8.62 10.76
N TYR A 237 -5.59 8.83 11.07
CA TYR A 237 -4.94 10.15 10.92
C TYR A 237 -4.12 10.26 9.64
N THR A 238 -3.50 9.18 9.19
CA THR A 238 -2.65 9.18 7.99
C THR A 238 -3.33 8.46 6.84
N GLY A 239 -2.71 8.48 5.66
CA GLY A 239 -3.19 7.66 4.56
C GLY A 239 -3.12 6.17 4.87
N LEU A 240 -4.03 5.40 4.27
CA LEU A 240 -4.09 3.95 4.37
C LEU A 240 -2.89 3.29 3.67
N THR A 241 -2.23 2.33 4.30
CA THR A 241 -1.29 1.43 3.61
C THR A 241 -1.98 0.10 3.34
N ARG A 242 -2.02 -0.35 2.08
CA ARG A 242 -2.54 -1.67 1.66
C ARG A 242 -1.39 -2.56 1.20
N ILE A 243 -1.46 -3.84 1.57
CA ILE A 243 -0.43 -4.85 1.29
C ILE A 243 -1.13 -6.03 0.62
N LEU A 244 -0.77 -6.31 -0.63
CA LEU A 244 -1.49 -7.18 -1.54
C LEU A 244 -0.60 -8.30 -2.06
N GLY A 245 -1.21 -9.40 -2.52
CA GLY A 245 -0.48 -10.56 -3.02
C GLY A 245 0.14 -11.41 -1.90
N ILE A 246 -0.30 -11.23 -0.66
CA ILE A 246 0.27 -11.89 0.53
C ILE A 246 -0.04 -13.39 0.60
N GLY A 247 -0.98 -13.88 -0.20
CA GLY A 247 -1.42 -15.27 -0.19
C GLY A 247 -2.39 -15.56 -1.32
N ARG A 248 -3.58 -16.07 -0.98
CA ARG A 248 -4.60 -16.45 -1.97
C ARG A 248 -5.44 -15.25 -2.44
N PHE A 249 -6.30 -15.48 -3.43
CA PHE A 249 -7.18 -14.43 -3.97
C PHE A 249 -7.98 -13.71 -2.87
N GLY A 250 -7.89 -12.38 -2.87
CA GLY A 250 -8.60 -11.53 -1.92
C GLY A 250 -8.00 -11.53 -0.51
N GLU A 251 -6.87 -12.20 -0.29
CA GLU A 251 -6.05 -11.98 0.91
C GLU A 251 -5.24 -10.69 0.75
N PHE A 252 -5.35 -9.83 1.75
CA PHE A 252 -4.59 -8.58 1.82
C PHE A 252 -4.46 -8.15 3.27
N ALA A 253 -3.54 -7.23 3.53
CA ALA A 253 -3.43 -6.55 4.81
C ALA A 253 -3.57 -5.03 4.64
N THR A 254 -3.93 -4.37 5.73
CA THR A 254 -3.94 -2.91 5.83
C THR A 254 -3.18 -2.45 7.06
N PHE A 255 -2.46 -1.35 6.97
CA PHE A 255 -1.87 -0.63 8.10
C PHE A 255 -2.41 0.81 8.17
N THR A 256 -2.73 1.26 9.38
CA THR A 256 -3.29 2.60 9.66
C THR A 256 -2.87 3.09 11.06
N PHE A 257 -2.75 4.41 11.25
CA PHE A 257 -2.63 5.03 12.57
C PHE A 257 -4.00 5.47 13.06
N GLU A 258 -4.55 4.78 14.05
CA GLU A 258 -5.90 5.03 14.53
C GLU A 258 -5.94 5.56 15.96
N SER A 259 -6.70 6.64 16.19
CA SER A 259 -7.07 7.05 17.54
C SER A 259 -8.01 6.02 18.16
N VAL A 260 -7.78 5.73 19.44
CA VAL A 260 -8.53 4.76 20.23
C VAL A 260 -9.89 5.32 20.64
N THR A 261 -10.81 5.40 19.67
CA THR A 261 -12.20 5.78 19.89
C THR A 261 -13.01 4.62 20.48
N LYS A 262 -14.24 4.90 20.92
CA LYS A 262 -15.21 3.85 21.36
C LYS A 262 -15.38 2.73 20.34
N GLN A 263 -15.31 3.06 19.04
CA GLN A 263 -15.41 2.08 17.95
C GLN A 263 -14.20 1.13 17.93
N LEU A 264 -12.98 1.66 17.98
CA LEU A 264 -11.77 0.85 17.98
C LEU A 264 -11.66 0.03 19.28
N LEU A 265 -11.97 0.62 20.44
CA LEU A 265 -12.03 -0.10 21.72
C LEU A 265 -13.02 -1.29 21.66
N GLY A 266 -14.21 -1.09 21.07
CA GLY A 266 -15.17 -2.17 20.87
C GLY A 266 -14.68 -3.24 19.89
N GLU A 267 -13.90 -2.88 18.87
CA GLU A 267 -13.24 -3.81 17.96
C GLU A 267 -12.15 -4.64 18.68
N LEU A 268 -11.29 -3.99 19.47
CA LEU A 268 -10.24 -4.61 20.28
C LEU A 268 -10.84 -5.59 21.31
N LYS A 269 -11.85 -5.15 22.07
CA LYS A 269 -12.52 -5.98 23.09
C LYS A 269 -13.16 -7.24 22.50
N ARG A 270 -13.87 -7.13 21.37
CA ARG A 270 -14.47 -8.28 20.67
C ARG A 270 -13.44 -9.28 20.16
N ARG A 271 -12.20 -8.84 20.00
CA ARG A 271 -11.08 -9.65 19.51
C ARG A 271 -10.12 -10.09 20.60
N HIS A 272 -10.41 -9.75 21.86
CA HIS A 272 -9.58 -10.04 23.02
C HIS A 272 -8.16 -9.49 22.88
N ILE A 273 -8.03 -8.28 22.34
CA ILE A 273 -6.75 -7.58 22.17
C ILE A 273 -6.69 -6.44 23.17
N THR A 274 -5.62 -6.41 23.94
CA THR A 274 -5.23 -5.30 24.82
C THR A 274 -4.01 -4.61 24.24
N PHE A 275 -3.80 -3.34 24.60
CA PHE A 275 -2.60 -2.58 24.26
C PHE A 275 -2.02 -1.95 25.52
N SER A 276 -0.71 -1.73 25.51
CA SER A 276 0.01 -1.08 26.60
C SER A 276 0.43 0.34 26.21
N PRO A 277 0.95 1.14 27.16
CA PRO A 277 1.55 2.43 26.83
C PRO A 277 2.69 2.35 25.81
N ASP A 278 3.42 1.24 25.76
CA ASP A 278 4.51 1.03 24.80
C ASP A 278 4.03 0.86 23.36
N ASP A 279 2.73 0.60 23.13
CA ASP A 279 2.12 0.50 21.82
C ASP A 279 1.68 1.86 21.23
N ILE A 280 1.79 2.94 22.01
CA ILE A 280 1.28 4.26 21.66
C ILE A 280 2.30 5.02 20.80
N PHE A 281 1.87 5.46 19.61
CA PHE A 281 2.68 6.30 18.73
C PHE A 281 2.56 7.80 19.06
N ALA A 282 1.35 8.24 19.42
CA ALA A 282 1.07 9.64 19.74
C ALA A 282 -0.24 9.74 20.55
N GLU A 283 -0.55 10.95 21.01
CA GLU A 283 -1.80 11.26 21.72
C GLU A 283 -2.45 12.50 21.12
N VAL A 284 -3.78 12.52 21.07
CA VAL A 284 -4.59 13.64 20.58
C VAL A 284 -5.86 13.75 21.42
N GLN A 285 -6.10 14.91 22.03
CA GLN A 285 -7.29 15.13 22.88
C GLN A 285 -7.48 14.00 23.93
N ASP A 286 -6.40 13.63 24.61
CA ASP A 286 -6.34 12.54 25.60
C ASP A 286 -6.69 11.13 25.05
N LEU A 287 -6.78 10.98 23.72
CA LEU A 287 -6.92 9.69 23.06
C LEU A 287 -5.58 9.20 22.53
N PRO A 288 -5.16 7.97 22.88
CA PRO A 288 -3.97 7.38 22.31
C PRO A 288 -4.18 7.04 20.83
N ILE A 289 -3.12 7.15 20.04
CA ILE A 289 -3.05 6.73 18.65
C ILE A 289 -2.12 5.52 18.56
N ILE A 290 -2.65 4.43 18.02
CA ILE A 290 -1.93 3.16 17.88
C ILE A 290 -1.79 2.76 16.41
N GLY A 291 -0.75 1.99 16.09
CA GLY A 291 -0.59 1.36 14.79
C GLY A 291 -1.42 0.08 14.71
N VAL A 292 -2.30 -0.03 13.71
CA VAL A 292 -3.21 -1.17 13.54
C VAL A 292 -2.94 -1.87 12.21
N VAL A 293 -2.65 -3.17 12.26
CA VAL A 293 -2.64 -4.06 11.10
C VAL A 293 -3.91 -4.90 11.08
N ARG A 294 -4.62 -4.92 9.95
CA ARG A 294 -5.72 -5.87 9.71
C ARG A 294 -5.36 -6.80 8.58
N ILE A 295 -5.42 -8.12 8.80
CA ILE A 295 -5.10 -9.16 7.81
C ILE A 295 -6.39 -9.87 7.40
N TYR A 296 -6.80 -9.68 6.15
CA TYR A 296 -8.04 -10.21 5.58
C TYR A 296 -7.79 -11.58 4.94
N LYS A 297 -8.70 -12.52 5.20
CA LYS A 297 -8.61 -13.90 4.66
C LYS A 297 -9.13 -13.98 3.22
N GLN A 298 -8.84 -15.11 2.58
CA GLN A 298 -9.29 -15.43 1.23
C GLN A 298 -10.79 -15.19 1.05
N THR A 299 -11.15 -14.54 -0.06
CA THR A 299 -12.54 -14.32 -0.46
C THR A 299 -12.76 -14.79 -1.91
N ASN A 300 -13.94 -14.51 -2.45
CA ASN A 300 -14.28 -14.75 -3.85
C ASN A 300 -14.45 -13.42 -4.59
N PRO A 301 -14.24 -13.38 -5.92
CA PRO A 301 -14.44 -12.18 -6.73
C PRO A 301 -15.82 -11.53 -6.45
N GLY A 302 -15.83 -10.21 -6.29
CA GLY A 302 -17.04 -9.42 -6.03
C GLY A 302 -17.52 -9.42 -4.57
N LYS A 303 -16.95 -10.27 -3.72
CA LYS A 303 -17.24 -10.31 -2.28
C LYS A 303 -16.16 -9.62 -1.47
N ARG A 304 -16.60 -8.81 -0.49
CA ARG A 304 -15.73 -8.27 0.57
C ARG A 304 -15.77 -9.19 1.78
N LEU A 305 -14.63 -9.44 2.39
CA LEU A 305 -14.58 -10.23 3.62
C LEU A 305 -14.65 -9.33 4.85
N LEU A 306 -15.56 -9.65 5.78
CA LEU A 306 -15.66 -8.97 7.08
C LEU A 306 -14.71 -9.56 8.13
N LYS A 307 -14.19 -10.77 7.89
CA LYS A 307 -13.38 -11.51 8.86
C LYS A 307 -11.88 -11.28 8.66
N TYR A 308 -11.33 -10.29 9.33
CA TYR A 308 -9.88 -10.09 9.41
C TYR A 308 -9.32 -10.51 10.78
N GLN A 309 -8.03 -10.74 10.86
CA GLN A 309 -7.26 -10.69 12.11
C GLN A 309 -6.86 -9.24 12.36
N LEU A 310 -6.93 -8.77 13.61
CA LEU A 310 -6.43 -7.45 14.01
C LEU A 310 -5.17 -7.64 14.85
N CYS A 311 -4.18 -6.80 14.60
CA CYS A 311 -2.90 -6.81 15.28
C CYS A 311 -2.49 -5.38 15.62
N ILE A 312 -1.83 -5.19 16.76
CA ILE A 312 -1.25 -3.91 17.17
C ILE A 312 0.24 -3.92 16.82
N VAL A 313 0.73 -2.77 16.36
CA VAL A 313 2.13 -2.53 16.06
C VAL A 313 2.73 -1.69 17.18
N SER A 314 3.79 -2.19 17.82
CA SER A 314 4.57 -1.46 18.80
C SER A 314 5.63 -0.62 18.09
N PRO A 315 5.70 0.71 18.31
CA PRO A 315 6.73 1.57 17.73
C PRO A 315 8.15 1.03 17.95
N LYS A 316 8.47 0.62 19.17
CA LYS A 316 9.83 0.19 19.53
C LYS A 316 10.09 -1.26 19.15
N ASP A 317 9.22 -2.17 19.54
CA ASP A 317 9.52 -3.60 19.42
C ASP A 317 9.34 -4.13 17.99
N ASP A 318 8.34 -3.62 17.27
CA ASP A 318 8.08 -4.08 15.91
C ASP A 318 8.83 -3.24 14.85
N VAL A 319 8.99 -1.94 15.09
CA VAL A 319 9.50 -1.00 14.06
C VAL A 319 10.90 -0.46 14.39
N GLY A 320 11.30 -0.45 15.67
CA GLY A 320 12.56 0.14 16.11
C GLY A 320 12.54 1.67 16.14
N ILE A 321 11.37 2.28 16.35
CA ILE A 321 11.19 3.74 16.40
C ILE A 321 11.23 4.24 17.84
N ASP A 322 12.05 5.27 18.08
CA ASP A 322 11.94 6.11 19.26
C ASP A 322 10.87 7.20 19.04
N VAL A 323 9.73 7.02 19.69
CA VAL A 323 8.57 7.93 19.60
C VAL A 323 8.92 9.36 20.04
N GLN A 324 9.74 9.51 21.08
CA GLN A 324 10.08 10.82 21.64
C GLN A 324 11.04 11.58 20.73
N GLN A 325 12.04 10.88 20.18
CA GLN A 325 12.98 11.46 19.24
C GLN A 325 12.28 11.95 17.96
N VAL A 326 11.48 11.10 17.34
CA VAL A 326 10.76 11.46 16.11
C VAL A 326 9.74 12.56 16.37
N GLY A 327 9.00 12.49 17.49
CA GLY A 327 8.04 13.53 17.86
C GLY A 327 8.69 14.91 18.06
N THR A 328 9.86 14.94 18.69
CA THR A 328 10.63 16.19 18.87
C THR A 328 11.07 16.78 17.52
N LEU A 329 11.57 15.95 16.61
CA LEU A 329 11.99 16.38 15.27
C LEU A 329 10.80 16.87 14.44
N ALA A 330 9.69 16.12 14.44
CA ALA A 330 8.52 16.46 13.66
C ALA A 330 7.84 17.75 14.16
N ARG A 331 7.77 17.98 15.48
CA ARG A 331 7.28 19.25 16.05
C ARG A 331 8.10 20.44 15.57
N LYS A 332 9.44 20.34 15.56
CA LYS A 332 10.31 21.39 15.00
C LYS A 332 9.99 21.68 13.52
N HIS A 333 9.70 20.64 12.73
CA HIS A 333 9.38 20.80 11.31
C HIS A 333 8.00 21.44 11.05
N TYR A 334 6.98 21.09 11.85
CA TYR A 334 5.58 21.42 11.54
C TYR A 334 4.99 22.56 12.40
N GLN A 335 5.52 22.84 13.59
CA GLN A 335 5.02 23.93 14.45
C GLN A 335 5.47 25.34 14.02
N GLY A 336 6.42 25.45 13.08
CA GLY A 336 7.07 26.72 12.71
C GLY A 336 6.47 27.52 11.55
N LYS A 337 5.47 27.01 10.82
CA LYS A 337 4.90 27.73 9.66
C LYS A 337 3.54 28.36 10.02
N LYS A 338 3.57 29.46 10.78
CA LYS A 338 2.45 30.44 10.74
C LYS A 338 2.43 31.01 9.32
N THR A 339 1.55 30.50 8.46
CA THR A 339 1.26 31.13 7.18
C THR A 339 0.65 32.51 7.48
N GLY A 340 1.46 33.55 7.31
CA GLY A 340 1.01 34.94 7.37
C GLY A 340 -0.06 35.16 6.31
N LYS A 341 -1.33 35.10 6.72
CA LYS A 341 -2.45 35.56 5.92
C LYS A 341 -2.34 37.09 5.90
N LYS A 342 -1.67 37.66 4.89
CA LYS A 342 -1.80 39.08 4.56
C LYS A 342 -3.26 39.31 4.18
N THR A 343 -4.06 39.75 5.14
CA THR A 343 -5.31 40.45 4.86
C THR A 343 -4.95 41.70 4.07
N LYS A 344 -5.22 41.70 2.76
CA LYS A 344 -5.37 42.96 2.01
C LYS A 344 -6.66 43.61 2.50
N SER A 345 -6.56 44.46 3.52
CA SER A 345 -7.50 45.55 3.72
C SER A 345 -7.17 46.60 2.66
N GLY A 346 -7.97 46.64 1.60
CA GLY A 346 -7.95 47.76 0.67
C GLY A 346 -8.72 48.90 1.31
N ASP A 347 -8.00 49.84 1.92
CA ASP A 347 -8.53 51.16 2.19
C ASP A 347 -8.73 51.88 0.85
N ALA A 348 -9.99 52.00 0.43
CA ALA A 348 -10.39 52.99 -0.55
C ALA A 348 -10.71 54.28 0.22
N ALA A 349 -9.70 55.13 0.39
CA ALA A 349 -9.87 56.52 0.78
C ALA A 349 -9.53 57.43 -0.42
N ALA A 350 -10.48 58.32 -0.68
CA ALA A 350 -10.57 59.34 -1.72
C ALA A 350 -9.31 60.17 -1.97
N THR A 351 -9.12 60.63 -3.22
CA THR A 351 -9.32 62.05 -3.66
C THR A 351 -8.73 62.26 -5.06
N THR A 352 -9.57 62.60 -6.04
CA THR A 352 -9.76 63.97 -6.60
C THR A 352 -10.88 63.93 -7.63
#